data_AF-A0A9P4Q508-F1
#
_entry.id   AF-A0A9P4Q508-F1
#
_cell.length_a   1.000
_cell.length_b   1.000
_cell.length_c   1.000
_cell.angle_alpha   90.00
_cell.angle_beta   90.00
_cell.angle_gamma   90.00
#
_symmetry.space_group_name_H-M   'P 1'
#
loop_
_entity.id
_entity.type
_entity.pdbx_description
1 polymer ?
#
loop_
_entity_poly.entity_id
_entity_poly.type
_entity_poly.pdbx_seq_one_letter_code
_entity_poly.pdbx_strand_id
1 'polypeptide(L)'
;MSTLPRVGETVAKVLALPLTDSANPRRSLEHYANNFVYTSSFTATNAQVFEAVKKATGTKEEDWTVQHHNEKRLELGEKLAREGGDMMQMMAHTMMGAYMQQGVGGDVEEKAKVDRKTFGLEEEDLDDVIAQLVKLIEKEPTPAWDPTGAH
;
A
#
# COMPACT_ATOMS: atom_id res chain seq x y z
N MET A 1 -2.76 2.52 1.76
CA MET A 1 -1.47 2.23 1.05
C MET A 1 -0.34 2.84 1.85
N SER A 2 0.86 2.26 1.80
CA SER A 2 2.02 2.76 2.58
C SER A 2 3.28 2.79 1.73
N THR A 3 4.11 3.81 1.91
CA THR A 3 5.44 3.87 1.31
C THR A 3 6.42 2.98 2.07
N LEU A 4 7.50 2.51 1.43
CA LEU A 4 8.55 1.76 2.12
C LEU A 4 9.26 2.59 3.20
N PRO A 5 9.61 3.89 2.98
CA PRO A 5 10.13 4.75 4.03
C PRO A 5 9.19 4.84 5.24
N ARG A 6 7.88 5.02 5.02
CA ARG A 6 6.88 5.03 6.11
C ARG A 6 6.92 3.75 6.92
N VAL A 7 6.95 2.60 6.28
CA VAL A 7 7.00 1.31 6.98
C VAL A 7 8.27 1.23 7.83
N GLY A 8 9.42 1.61 7.27
CA GLY A 8 10.69 1.64 8.00
C GLY A 8 10.67 2.58 9.20
N GLU A 9 10.12 3.78 9.04
CA GLU A 9 9.98 4.76 10.12
C GLU A 9 9.06 4.25 11.23
N THR A 10 7.88 3.71 10.87
CA THR A 10 6.94 3.12 11.84
C THR A 10 7.62 2.01 12.64
N VAL A 11 8.34 1.10 11.98
CA VAL A 11 9.06 0.01 12.66
C VAL A 11 10.12 0.57 13.62
N ALA A 12 10.91 1.55 13.18
CA ALA A 12 11.92 2.18 14.03
C ALA A 12 11.29 2.85 15.28
N LYS A 13 10.15 3.53 15.13
CA LYS A 13 9.43 4.16 16.25
C LYS A 13 8.88 3.14 17.23
N VAL A 14 8.29 2.05 16.73
CA VAL A 14 7.78 0.96 17.59
C VAL A 14 8.91 0.34 18.40
N LEU A 15 10.05 0.03 17.77
CA LEU A 15 11.20 -0.58 18.45
C LEU A 15 11.87 0.37 19.46
N ALA A 16 11.64 1.68 19.35
CA ALA A 16 12.14 2.68 20.28
C ALA A 16 11.22 2.94 21.48
N LEU A 17 10.04 2.32 21.54
CA LEU A 17 9.11 2.49 22.67
C LEU A 17 9.68 1.87 23.96
N PRO A 18 9.37 2.44 25.14
CA PRO A 18 9.63 1.78 26.42
C PRO A 18 8.84 0.47 26.51
N LEU A 19 9.27 -0.43 27.41
CA LEU A 19 8.56 -1.69 27.66
C LEU A 19 7.13 -1.45 28.13
N THR A 20 6.93 -0.49 29.04
CA THR A 20 5.62 -0.13 29.62
C THR A 20 5.46 1.39 29.70
N ASP A 21 4.22 1.87 29.67
CA ASP A 21 3.86 3.29 29.86
C ASP A 21 2.50 3.36 30.55
N SER A 22 2.48 3.84 31.79
CA SER A 22 1.26 3.93 32.61
C SER A 22 0.33 5.08 32.22
N ALA A 23 0.85 6.10 31.54
CA ALA A 23 0.06 7.26 31.11
C ALA A 23 -0.63 7.01 29.77
N ASN A 24 0.04 6.30 28.85
CA ASN A 24 -0.54 5.87 27.59
C ASN A 24 0.00 4.51 27.17
N PRO A 25 -0.78 3.42 27.32
CA PRO A 25 -0.34 2.08 26.91
C PRO A 25 0.12 2.00 25.45
N ARG A 26 -0.47 2.79 24.52
CA ARG A 26 -0.05 2.79 23.11
C ARG A 26 1.37 3.30 22.88
N ARG A 27 1.99 3.91 23.90
CA ARG A 27 3.39 4.34 23.85
C ARG A 27 4.33 3.30 24.46
N SER A 28 3.93 2.03 24.51
CA SER A 28 4.75 0.95 25.02
C SER A 28 4.79 -0.28 24.11
N LEU A 29 5.87 -1.05 24.21
CA LEU A 29 6.02 -2.34 23.53
C LEU A 29 5.00 -3.37 24.04
N GLU A 30 4.65 -3.35 25.33
CA GLU A 30 3.64 -4.25 25.90
C GLU A 30 2.29 -4.16 25.20
N HIS A 31 1.86 -2.95 24.80
CA HIS A 31 0.59 -2.79 24.08
C HIS A 31 0.58 -3.45 22.70
N TYR A 32 1.73 -3.44 22.02
CA TYR A 32 1.88 -4.02 20.68
C TYR A 32 2.33 -5.49 20.73
N ALA A 33 2.68 -6.02 21.90
CA ALA A 33 2.99 -7.43 22.06
C ALA A 33 1.75 -8.29 21.71
N ASN A 34 1.89 -9.15 20.70
CA ASN A 34 0.78 -9.95 20.14
C ASN A 34 -0.39 -9.13 19.59
N ASN A 35 -0.15 -7.87 19.23
CA ASN A 35 -1.15 -6.98 18.66
C ASN A 35 -0.63 -6.37 17.36
N PHE A 36 -1.54 -5.81 16.55
CA PHE A 36 -1.18 -5.20 15.28
C PHE A 36 -0.64 -3.78 15.48
N VAL A 37 0.33 -3.42 14.65
CA VAL A 37 0.70 -2.04 14.39
C VAL A 37 0.10 -1.66 13.04
N TYR A 38 -0.69 -0.59 12.99
CA TYR A 38 -1.31 -0.12 11.76
C TYR A 38 -0.49 1.01 11.16
N THR A 39 -0.11 0.87 9.88
CA THR A 39 0.64 1.88 9.14
C THR A 39 -0.05 2.17 7.82
N SER A 40 -0.22 3.46 7.52
CA SER A 40 -0.82 3.96 6.29
C SER A 40 -0.20 5.31 5.96
N SER A 41 0.24 5.47 4.72
CA SER A 41 0.64 6.76 4.15
C SER A 41 -0.56 7.47 3.55
N PHE A 42 -1.41 6.74 2.81
CA PHE A 42 -2.49 7.32 2.03
C PHE A 42 -3.73 6.44 1.99
N THR A 43 -4.89 7.09 1.98
CA THR A 43 -6.16 6.56 1.47
C THR A 43 -6.44 7.21 0.12
N ALA A 44 -5.94 6.58 -0.94
CA ALA A 44 -6.04 7.09 -2.30
C ALA A 44 -6.73 6.08 -3.23
N THR A 45 -7.45 6.60 -4.22
CA THR A 45 -8.01 5.83 -5.32
C THR A 45 -6.96 5.65 -6.43
N ASN A 46 -7.13 4.62 -7.27
CA ASN A 46 -6.28 4.43 -8.46
C ASN A 46 -6.29 5.67 -9.39
N ALA A 47 -7.43 6.38 -9.47
CA ALA A 47 -7.54 7.61 -10.24
C ALA A 47 -6.63 8.72 -9.68
N GLN A 48 -6.63 8.92 -8.34
CA GLN A 48 -5.74 9.91 -7.71
C GLN A 48 -4.27 9.56 -7.90
N VAL A 49 -3.90 8.28 -7.79
CA VAL A 49 -2.52 7.83 -8.07
C VAL A 49 -2.16 8.08 -9.53
N PHE A 50 -3.07 7.82 -10.47
CA PHE A 50 -2.83 8.07 -11.89
C PHE A 50 -2.66 9.57 -12.21
N GLU A 51 -3.46 10.44 -11.62
CA GLU A 51 -3.28 11.90 -11.75
C GLU A 51 -1.92 12.36 -11.23
N ALA A 52 -1.50 11.86 -10.06
CA ALA A 52 -0.19 12.17 -9.50
C ALA A 52 0.95 11.70 -10.43
N VAL A 53 0.82 10.53 -11.06
CA VAL A 53 1.81 10.02 -12.03
C VAL A 53 1.87 10.91 -13.27
N LYS A 54 0.73 11.31 -13.84
CA LYS A 54 0.68 12.24 -14.97
C LYS A 54 1.37 13.57 -14.63
N LYS A 55 1.06 14.14 -13.46
CA LYS A 55 1.69 15.37 -12.97
C LYS A 55 3.21 15.22 -12.81
N ALA A 56 3.67 14.13 -12.21
CA ALA A 56 5.09 13.87 -11.97
C ALA A 56 5.90 13.65 -13.26
N THR A 57 5.29 13.00 -14.26
CA THR A 57 5.94 12.69 -15.55
C THR A 57 5.74 13.79 -16.60
N GLY A 58 4.84 14.74 -16.37
CA GLY A 58 4.44 15.76 -17.35
C GLY A 58 3.66 15.19 -18.54
N THR A 59 3.14 13.97 -18.43
CA THR A 59 2.37 13.31 -19.49
C THR A 59 0.89 13.67 -19.41
N LYS A 60 0.19 13.46 -20.52
CA LYS A 60 -1.26 13.60 -20.65
C LYS A 60 -1.91 12.23 -20.69
N GLU A 61 -3.21 12.19 -20.48
CA GLU A 61 -3.98 10.94 -20.53
C GLU A 61 -3.83 10.19 -21.87
N GLU A 62 -3.75 10.94 -22.98
CA GLU A 62 -3.54 10.42 -24.34
C GLU A 62 -2.21 9.67 -24.50
N ASP A 63 -1.23 9.91 -23.62
CA ASP A 63 0.06 9.23 -23.65
C ASP A 63 0.00 7.82 -23.00
N TRP A 64 -1.14 7.45 -22.39
CA TRP A 64 -1.31 6.19 -21.67
C TRP A 64 -2.38 5.29 -22.30
N THR A 65 -2.10 3.99 -22.35
CA THR A 65 -3.14 2.98 -22.61
C THR A 65 -3.79 2.58 -21.30
N VAL A 66 -4.99 3.09 -21.03
CA VAL A 66 -5.76 2.77 -19.82
C VAL A 66 -6.72 1.62 -20.07
N GLN A 67 -6.66 0.59 -19.23
CA GLN A 67 -7.61 -0.53 -19.25
C GLN A 67 -8.41 -0.55 -17.95
N HIS A 68 -9.73 -0.60 -18.07
CA HIS A 68 -10.63 -0.71 -16.92
C HIS A 68 -11.04 -2.17 -16.74
N HIS A 69 -10.72 -2.73 -15.57
CA HIS A 69 -11.15 -4.06 -15.20
C HIS A 69 -12.35 -3.96 -14.27
N ASN A 70 -13.53 -4.31 -14.77
CA ASN A 70 -14.75 -4.47 -13.98
C ASN A 70 -14.84 -5.88 -13.36
N GLU A 71 -13.73 -6.62 -13.41
CA GLU A 71 -13.68 -8.02 -13.05
C GLU A 71 -13.94 -8.22 -11.56
N LYS A 72 -14.71 -9.26 -11.24
CA LYS A 72 -14.83 -9.81 -9.89
C LYS A 72 -13.51 -10.49 -9.51
N ARG A 73 -12.47 -9.70 -9.25
CA ARG A 73 -11.09 -10.15 -8.99
C ARG A 73 -11.05 -11.20 -7.87
N LEU A 74 -11.88 -11.07 -6.84
CA LEU A 74 -12.03 -12.08 -5.79
C LEU A 74 -12.56 -13.42 -6.36
N GLU A 75 -13.60 -13.39 -7.20
CA GLU A 75 -14.14 -14.61 -7.82
C GLU A 75 -13.13 -15.28 -8.75
N LEU A 76 -12.30 -14.49 -9.46
CA LEU A 76 -11.21 -15.02 -10.27
C LEU A 76 -10.12 -15.68 -9.41
N GLY A 77 -9.73 -15.03 -8.31
CA GLY A 77 -8.82 -15.62 -7.32
C GLY A 77 -9.36 -16.93 -6.75
N GLU A 78 -10.63 -16.95 -6.33
CA GLU A 78 -11.30 -18.17 -5.84
C GLU A 78 -11.34 -19.27 -6.89
N LYS A 79 -11.66 -18.93 -8.15
CA LYS A 79 -11.69 -19.89 -9.25
C LYS A 79 -10.31 -20.52 -9.46
N LEU A 80 -9.25 -19.71 -9.54
CA LEU A 80 -7.88 -20.18 -9.69
C LEU A 80 -7.47 -21.08 -8.52
N ALA A 81 -7.87 -20.74 -7.28
CA ALA A 81 -7.61 -21.57 -6.11
C ALA A 81 -8.30 -22.93 -6.19
N ARG A 82 -9.55 -22.98 -6.67
CA ARG A 82 -10.32 -24.23 -6.82
C ARG A 82 -9.81 -25.13 -7.94
N GLU A 83 -9.38 -24.52 -9.04
CA GLU A 83 -8.92 -25.25 -10.23
C GLU A 83 -7.45 -25.66 -10.15
N GLY A 84 -6.73 -25.29 -9.08
CA GLY A 84 -5.30 -25.54 -8.96
C GLY A 84 -4.48 -24.74 -9.98
N GLY A 85 -4.96 -23.54 -10.33
CA GLY A 85 -4.31 -22.64 -11.26
C GLY A 85 -3.04 -22.01 -10.69
N ASP A 86 -2.41 -21.14 -11.47
CA ASP A 86 -1.18 -20.46 -11.08
C ASP A 86 -1.34 -19.71 -9.74
N MET A 87 -0.48 -20.03 -8.77
CA MET A 87 -0.56 -19.49 -7.42
C MET A 87 -0.31 -17.97 -7.40
N MET A 88 0.60 -17.47 -8.25
CA MET A 88 0.93 -16.05 -8.30
C MET A 88 -0.25 -15.24 -8.84
N GLN A 89 -0.90 -15.72 -9.90
CA GLN A 89 -2.12 -15.12 -10.44
C GLN A 89 -3.26 -15.16 -9.41
N MET A 90 -3.46 -16.30 -8.76
CA MET A 90 -4.47 -16.45 -7.70
C MET A 90 -4.25 -15.42 -6.58
N MET A 91 -3.02 -15.28 -6.10
CA MET A 91 -2.67 -14.32 -5.05
C MET A 91 -2.86 -12.87 -5.54
N ALA A 92 -2.41 -12.55 -6.75
CA ALA A 92 -2.55 -11.21 -7.33
C ALA A 92 -4.02 -10.78 -7.44
N HIS A 93 -4.88 -11.65 -7.98
CA HIS A 93 -6.31 -11.38 -8.11
C HIS A 93 -7.00 -11.24 -6.74
N THR A 94 -6.69 -12.14 -5.80
CA THR A 94 -7.27 -12.12 -4.46
C THR A 94 -6.86 -10.86 -3.70
N MET A 95 -5.58 -10.50 -3.72
CA MET A 95 -5.07 -9.30 -3.06
C MET A 95 -5.67 -8.04 -3.68
N MET A 96 -5.61 -7.89 -5.00
CA MET A 96 -6.18 -6.71 -5.68
C MET A 96 -7.68 -6.57 -5.40
N GLY A 97 -8.43 -7.66 -5.43
CA GLY A 97 -9.85 -7.66 -5.08
C GLY A 97 -10.11 -7.23 -3.63
N ALA A 98 -9.36 -7.77 -2.68
CA ALA A 98 -9.53 -7.46 -1.27
C ALA A 98 -9.13 -6.02 -0.91
N TYR A 99 -8.07 -5.48 -1.51
CA TYR A 99 -7.58 -4.13 -1.24
C TYR A 99 -8.38 -3.04 -1.92
N MET A 100 -8.90 -3.29 -3.13
CA MET A 100 -9.61 -2.27 -3.91
C MET A 100 -11.12 -2.26 -3.67
N GLN A 101 -11.69 -3.35 -3.15
CA GLN A 101 -13.12 -3.42 -2.86
C GLN A 101 -13.45 -2.85 -1.48
N GLN A 102 -14.32 -1.84 -1.45
CA GLN A 102 -14.80 -1.27 -0.19
C GLN A 102 -15.47 -2.33 0.69
N GLY A 103 -15.19 -2.27 1.99
CA GLY A 103 -15.78 -3.16 2.99
C GLY A 103 -15.13 -4.55 3.10
N VAL A 104 -14.13 -4.89 2.29
CA VAL A 104 -13.47 -6.21 2.30
C VAL A 104 -12.19 -6.24 3.16
N GLY A 105 -11.78 -5.10 3.72
CA GLY A 105 -10.71 -5.03 4.73
C GLY A 105 -9.44 -4.29 4.32
N GLY A 106 -9.39 -3.73 3.10
CA GLY A 106 -8.25 -2.91 2.65
C GLY A 106 -8.13 -1.54 3.33
N ASP A 107 -9.19 -1.03 3.95
CA ASP A 107 -9.19 0.26 4.64
C ASP A 107 -8.84 0.10 6.12
N VAL A 108 -7.62 0.51 6.47
CA VAL A 108 -7.09 0.52 7.84
C VAL A 108 -6.82 1.93 8.35
N GLU A 109 -7.22 2.97 7.61
CA GLU A 109 -6.77 4.35 7.85
C GLU A 109 -7.17 4.85 9.23
N GLU A 110 -8.38 4.57 9.69
CA GLU A 110 -8.84 5.00 11.01
C GLU A 110 -7.99 4.41 12.15
N LYS A 111 -7.51 3.17 12.00
CA LYS A 111 -6.59 2.56 12.96
C LYS A 111 -5.18 3.12 12.81
N ALA A 112 -4.72 3.28 11.57
CA ALA A 112 -3.39 3.82 11.26
C ALA A 112 -3.22 5.26 11.73
N LYS A 113 -4.26 6.11 11.69
CA LYS A 113 -4.24 7.49 12.23
C LYS A 113 -3.90 7.54 13.71
N VAL A 114 -4.43 6.59 14.50
CA VAL A 114 -4.16 6.50 15.94
C VAL A 114 -2.70 6.19 16.19
N ASP A 115 -2.16 5.20 15.48
CA ASP A 115 -0.75 4.80 15.61
C ASP A 115 0.19 5.89 15.05
N ARG A 116 -0.14 6.48 13.89
CA ARG A 116 0.57 7.63 13.30
C ARG A 116 0.73 8.78 14.29
N LYS A 117 -0.37 9.18 14.94
CA LYS A 117 -0.34 10.21 15.99
C LYS A 117 0.48 9.78 17.21
N THR A 118 0.39 8.52 17.61
CA THR A 118 1.12 7.98 18.76
C THR A 118 2.63 8.02 18.54
N PHE A 119 3.08 7.71 17.33
CA PHE A 119 4.50 7.69 16.96
C PHE A 119 5.04 9.05 16.49
N GLY A 120 4.16 10.04 16.34
CA GLY A 120 4.51 11.37 15.83
C GLY A 120 5.06 11.30 14.41
N LEU A 121 4.45 10.47 13.56
CA LEU A 121 4.82 10.40 12.15
C LEU A 121 4.02 11.47 11.39
N GLU A 122 4.71 12.30 10.61
CA GLU A 122 4.09 13.35 9.81
C GLU A 122 3.22 12.77 8.68
N GLU A 123 2.31 13.55 8.11
CA GLU A 123 1.58 13.13 6.91
C GLU A 123 2.48 13.25 5.67
N GLU A 124 2.33 12.31 4.74
CA GLU A 124 3.00 12.37 3.43
C GLU A 124 2.08 13.06 2.42
N ASP A 125 2.66 13.77 1.46
CA ASP A 125 1.95 14.26 0.28
C ASP A 125 2.08 13.25 -0.87
N LEU A 126 0.95 12.87 -1.47
CA LEU A 126 0.92 11.84 -2.52
C LEU A 126 1.67 12.30 -3.77
N ASP A 127 1.51 13.56 -4.18
CA ASP A 127 2.16 14.09 -5.39
C ASP A 127 3.67 14.14 -5.20
N ASP A 128 4.15 14.59 -4.03
CA ASP A 128 5.56 14.64 -3.70
C ASP A 128 6.19 13.24 -3.67
N VAL A 129 5.50 12.26 -3.07
CA VAL A 129 5.98 10.88 -3.05
C VAL A 129 6.04 10.29 -4.45
N ILE A 130 5.00 10.48 -5.27
CA ILE A 130 4.98 9.99 -6.65
C ILE A 130 6.06 10.67 -7.49
N ALA A 131 6.28 11.98 -7.32
CA ALA A 131 7.35 12.71 -8.00
C ALA A 131 8.75 12.18 -7.64
N GLN A 132 8.98 11.80 -6.38
CA GLN A 132 10.23 11.17 -5.95
C GLN A 132 10.40 9.77 -6.54
N LEU A 133 9.33 8.98 -6.60
CA LEU A 133 9.35 7.63 -7.17
C LEU A 133 9.64 7.65 -8.67
N VAL A 134 9.03 8.56 -9.43
CA VAL A 134 9.30 8.74 -10.86
C VAL A 134 10.79 9.03 -11.10
N LYS A 135 11.38 9.97 -10.35
CA LYS A 135 12.82 10.28 -10.44
C LYS A 135 13.71 9.08 -10.12
N LEU A 136 13.30 8.25 -9.16
CA LEU A 136 14.04 7.04 -8.80
C LEU A 136 14.03 6.02 -9.94
N ILE A 137 12.86 5.78 -10.54
CA ILE A 137 12.70 4.83 -11.66
C ILE A 137 13.48 5.30 -12.90
N GLU A 138 13.48 6.60 -13.19
CA GLU A 138 14.24 7.17 -14.29
C GLU A 138 15.76 6.97 -14.11
N LYS A 139 16.23 7.04 -12.86
CA LYS A 139 17.64 6.84 -12.52
C LYS A 139 18.03 5.36 -12.54
N GLU A 140 17.14 4.49 -12.06
CA GLU A 140 17.35 3.05 -11.91
C GLU A 140 16.15 2.30 -12.49
N PRO A 141 16.11 2.10 -13.83
CA PRO A 141 14.98 1.46 -14.48
C PRO A 141 14.80 0.04 -13.97
N THR A 142 13.65 -0.24 -13.38
CA THR A 142 13.27 -1.61 -13.03
C THR A 142 12.97 -2.40 -14.30
N PRO A 143 13.28 -3.71 -14.35
CA PRO A 143 12.83 -4.57 -15.44
C PRO A 143 11.32 -4.39 -15.67
N ALA A 144 10.89 -4.38 -16.94
CA ALA A 144 9.46 -4.32 -17.25
C ALA A 144 8.74 -5.47 -16.56
N TRP A 145 7.67 -5.15 -15.83
CA TRP A 145 6.81 -6.16 -15.24
C TRP A 145 6.14 -6.97 -16.35
N ASP A 146 6.39 -8.28 -16.39
CA ASP A 146 5.69 -9.21 -17.28
C ASP A 146 4.44 -9.76 -16.58
N PRO A 147 3.23 -9.29 -16.95
CA PRO A 147 1.97 -9.79 -16.38
C PRO A 147 1.73 -11.29 -16.65
N THR A 148 2.44 -11.89 -17.61
CA THR A 148 2.23 -13.28 -18.02
C THR A 148 3.11 -14.28 -17.27
N GLY A 149 4.14 -13.81 -16.56
CA GLY A 149 5.04 -14.66 -15.78
C GLY A 149 5.85 -15.65 -16.63
N ALA A 150 6.07 -15.36 -17.92
CA ALA A 150 6.85 -16.22 -18.79
C ALA A 150 8.34 -15.91 -18.63
N HIS A 151 8.97 -16.57 -17.65
CA HIS A 151 10.43 -16.71 -17.58
C HIS A 151 10.88 -18.00 -18.26
#